data_AF-A0A7C1LUT5-F1
#
_entry.id   AF-A0A7C1LUT5-F1
#
_cell.length_a   1.000
_cell.length_b   1.000
_cell.length_c   1.000
_cell.angle_alpha   90.00
_cell.angle_beta   90.00
_cell.angle_gamma   90.00
#
_symmetry.space_group_name_H-M   'P 1'
#
loop_
_entity.id
_entity.type
_entity.pdbx_description
1 polymer ?
#
loop_
_entity_poly.entity_id
_entity_poly.type
_entity_poly.pdbx_seq_one_letter_code
_entity_poly.pdbx_strand_id
1 'polypeptide(L)'
;MYRFPEEGTVEYDFQKPFREEEIGWRPQSTGVKRDKDGEDKPWVMCLAYVQARSVQSRLEEVLGFDGWETEYRNVPGGVMCKLTSHKDGRTASKEDGSPDESDIEPFKSAITGSFKRVASSGFGIGRYLYSLDTAFASQCSFSSQSGYEFHKGKPGEKSIWWLPPKLPSWAIPQSFRGGSNCTINSDSSKPKDYQMKPAAYCEDCKAGITDKVKSYSLEKHKKILCMNCQKKETSVPYSGAIKTLPKKGVNKNECVDCKEVVTDDVRDTSLIHYKGVFCYDCQEKKPLRQVIQQWELEPKENPVYPV
;
A
#
# COMPACT_ATOMS: atom_id res chain seq x y z
N MET A 1 13.32 12.02 -25.78
CA MET A 1 13.27 12.54 -24.39
C MET A 1 11.88 13.13 -24.16
N TYR A 2 11.20 12.74 -23.08
CA TYR A 2 9.88 13.29 -22.75
C TYR A 2 9.98 14.78 -22.43
N ARG A 3 9.09 15.60 -22.98
CA ARG A 3 9.03 17.03 -22.68
C ARG A 3 7.95 17.27 -21.63
N PHE A 4 8.38 17.62 -20.42
CA PHE A 4 7.45 18.01 -19.36
C PHE A 4 6.80 19.38 -19.68
N PRO A 5 5.57 19.62 -19.17
CA PRO A 5 4.98 20.96 -19.18
C PRO A 5 5.83 21.98 -18.40
N GLU A 6 5.52 23.26 -18.55
CA GLU A 6 6.22 24.33 -17.83
C GLU A 6 5.95 24.28 -16.32
N GLU A 7 6.99 24.45 -15.50
CA GLU A 7 6.86 24.40 -14.05
C GLU A 7 5.90 25.49 -13.54
N GLY A 8 5.10 25.17 -12.52
CA GLY A 8 4.07 26.08 -11.98
C GLY A 8 2.72 26.01 -12.70
N THR A 9 2.59 25.22 -13.76
CA THR A 9 1.30 24.89 -14.38
C THR A 9 0.64 23.69 -13.70
N VAL A 10 -0.69 23.60 -13.74
CA VAL A 10 -1.42 22.44 -13.22
C VAL A 10 -1.06 21.16 -13.99
N GLU A 11 -0.80 21.30 -15.29
CA GLU A 11 -0.35 20.21 -16.16
C GLU A 11 1.01 19.68 -15.69
N TYR A 12 1.93 20.56 -15.29
CA TYR A 12 3.20 20.14 -14.70
C TYR A 12 2.98 19.41 -13.39
N ASP A 13 2.11 19.90 -12.51
CA ASP A 13 1.86 19.24 -11.23
C ASP A 13 1.33 17.81 -11.43
N PHE A 14 0.46 17.57 -12.40
CA PHE A 14 0.04 16.21 -12.76
C PHE A 14 1.17 15.35 -13.33
N GLN A 15 2.03 15.94 -14.15
CA GLN A 15 3.00 15.20 -14.96
C GLN A 15 4.39 15.10 -14.34
N LYS A 16 4.68 15.85 -13.26
CA LYS A 16 6.00 15.87 -12.65
C LYS A 16 6.44 14.46 -12.24
N PRO A 17 7.74 14.11 -12.37
CA PRO A 17 8.25 12.79 -12.07
C PRO A 17 7.84 12.30 -10.68
N PHE A 18 7.66 10.98 -10.56
CA PHE A 18 7.44 10.32 -9.27
C PHE A 18 8.79 10.05 -8.61
N ARG A 19 8.79 9.91 -7.28
CA ARG A 19 9.98 9.44 -6.55
C ARG A 19 10.28 8.00 -6.93
N GLU A 20 11.55 7.60 -6.82
CA GLU A 20 11.98 6.26 -7.20
C GLU A 20 11.23 5.18 -6.39
N GLU A 21 10.96 5.45 -5.10
CA GLU A 21 10.19 4.57 -4.22
C GLU A 21 8.71 4.37 -4.64
N GLU A 22 8.15 5.28 -5.45
CA GLU A 22 6.76 5.21 -5.94
C GLU A 22 6.66 4.47 -7.28
N ILE A 23 7.82 4.19 -7.90
CA ILE A 23 7.92 3.46 -9.16
C ILE A 23 8.21 1.99 -8.86
N GLY A 24 7.30 1.13 -9.31
CA GLY A 24 7.50 -0.30 -9.35
C GLY A 24 8.07 -0.75 -10.69
N TRP A 25 8.67 -1.93 -10.71
CA TRP A 25 9.11 -2.59 -11.93
C TRP A 25 8.36 -3.90 -12.12
N ARG A 26 8.03 -4.24 -13.36
CA ARG A 26 7.43 -5.54 -13.68
C ARG A 26 8.19 -6.22 -14.82
N PRO A 27 8.39 -7.54 -14.76
CA PRO A 27 8.91 -8.29 -15.90
C PRO A 27 7.94 -8.19 -17.10
N GLN A 28 8.49 -7.91 -18.28
CA GLN A 28 7.77 -7.98 -19.56
C GLN A 28 8.18 -9.24 -20.33
N SER A 29 9.48 -9.52 -20.38
CA SER A 29 10.04 -10.72 -21.00
C SER A 29 11.22 -11.21 -20.19
N THR A 30 11.33 -12.52 -20.07
CA THR A 30 12.39 -13.19 -19.32
C THR A 30 12.98 -14.30 -20.17
N GLY A 31 14.22 -14.68 -19.89
CA GLY A 31 14.85 -15.79 -20.56
C GLY A 31 16.22 -16.12 -20.01
N VAL A 32 16.84 -17.13 -20.63
CA VAL A 32 18.20 -17.58 -20.32
C VAL A 32 18.99 -17.58 -21.61
N LYS A 33 20.19 -17.00 -21.59
CA LYS A 33 21.16 -17.05 -22.69
C LYS A 33 22.42 -17.72 -22.19
N ARG A 34 23.06 -18.51 -23.05
CA ARG A 34 24.40 -19.05 -22.76
C ARG A 34 25.42 -17.93 -22.91
N ASP A 35 26.28 -17.74 -21.93
CA ASP A 35 27.37 -16.78 -22.00
C ASP A 35 28.57 -17.33 -22.80
N LYS A 36 29.66 -16.57 -22.82
CA LYS A 36 30.89 -16.95 -23.56
C LYS A 36 31.59 -18.17 -22.96
N ASP A 37 31.40 -18.40 -21.67
CA ASP A 37 32.04 -19.47 -20.90
C ASP A 37 31.19 -20.75 -20.89
N GLY A 38 30.00 -20.69 -21.49
CA GLY A 38 29.09 -21.81 -21.64
C GLY A 38 28.04 -21.92 -20.53
N GLU A 39 27.99 -20.95 -19.61
CA GLU A 39 27.08 -20.94 -18.47
C GLU A 39 25.71 -20.31 -18.82
N ASP A 40 24.66 -20.81 -18.17
CA ASP A 40 23.31 -20.28 -18.28
C ASP A 40 23.21 -18.92 -17.56
N LYS A 41 23.00 -17.84 -18.32
CA LYS A 41 22.79 -16.49 -17.77
C LYS A 41 21.35 -16.03 -17.93
N PRO A 42 20.61 -15.83 -16.82
CA PRO A 42 19.26 -15.29 -16.88
C PRO A 42 19.28 -13.81 -17.26
N TRP A 43 18.22 -13.36 -17.92
CA TRP A 43 17.96 -11.95 -18.19
C TRP A 43 16.46 -11.64 -18.02
N VAL A 44 16.18 -10.41 -17.61
CA VAL A 44 14.82 -9.88 -17.44
C VAL A 44 14.75 -8.52 -18.11
N MET A 45 13.87 -8.40 -19.10
CA MET A 45 13.42 -7.12 -19.65
C MET A 45 12.19 -6.67 -18.85
N CYS A 46 12.23 -5.47 -18.30
CA CYS A 46 11.23 -4.97 -17.37
C CYS A 46 10.70 -3.59 -17.77
N LEU A 47 9.48 -3.29 -17.31
CA LEU A 47 8.81 -2.02 -17.51
C LEU A 47 8.56 -1.34 -16.16
N ALA A 48 8.84 -0.04 -16.09
CA ALA A 48 8.46 0.78 -14.97
C ALA A 48 6.95 1.02 -14.96
N TYR A 49 6.35 1.09 -13.78
CA TYR A 49 4.96 1.47 -13.60
C TYR A 49 4.78 2.21 -12.27
N VAL A 50 3.74 3.04 -12.20
CA VAL A 50 3.33 3.68 -10.96
C VAL A 50 2.21 2.89 -10.28
N GLN A 51 2.21 2.84 -8.95
CA GLN A 51 1.11 2.24 -8.20
C GLN A 51 -0.14 3.11 -8.25
N ALA A 52 -1.32 2.50 -8.19
CA ALA A 52 -2.58 3.25 -8.19
C ALA A 52 -2.69 4.23 -7.01
N ARG A 53 -2.14 3.89 -5.84
CA ARG A 53 -2.10 4.77 -4.67
C ARG A 53 -1.28 6.04 -4.91
N SER A 54 -0.16 5.94 -5.63
CA SER A 54 0.65 7.11 -5.99
C SER A 54 -0.09 8.02 -6.98
N VAL A 55 -0.87 7.43 -7.90
CA VAL A 55 -1.76 8.20 -8.80
C VAL A 55 -2.86 8.91 -8.02
N GLN A 56 -3.51 8.23 -7.07
CA GLN A 56 -4.53 8.83 -6.19
C GLN A 56 -3.95 9.97 -5.35
N SER A 57 -2.80 9.74 -4.73
CA SER A 57 -2.10 10.76 -3.94
C SER A 57 -1.76 11.99 -4.80
N ARG A 58 -1.37 11.77 -6.08
CA ARG A 58 -1.13 12.88 -7.01
C ARG A 58 -2.41 13.64 -7.36
N LEU A 59 -3.52 12.95 -7.58
CA LEU A 59 -4.82 13.59 -7.82
C LEU A 59 -5.24 14.43 -6.61
N GLU A 60 -5.12 13.89 -5.40
CA GLU A 60 -5.42 14.59 -4.14
C GLU A 60 -4.50 15.80 -3.91
N GLU A 61 -3.20 15.68 -4.22
CA GLU A 61 -2.24 16.79 -4.11
C GLU A 61 -2.63 17.96 -5.02
N VAL A 62 -3.12 17.67 -6.24
CA VAL A 62 -3.37 18.69 -7.27
C VAL A 62 -4.78 19.26 -7.24
N LEU A 63 -5.77 18.42 -6.90
CA LEU A 63 -7.20 18.75 -6.99
C LEU A 63 -7.89 18.78 -5.62
N GLY A 64 -7.27 18.26 -4.57
CA GLY A 64 -7.94 18.00 -3.30
C GLY A 64 -8.73 16.68 -3.31
N PHE A 65 -9.33 16.34 -2.17
CA PHE A 65 -10.07 15.09 -2.00
C PHE A 65 -11.42 15.08 -2.74
N ASP A 66 -12.02 16.25 -2.97
CA ASP A 66 -13.32 16.46 -3.61
C ASP A 66 -13.20 16.98 -5.06
N GLY A 67 -11.98 17.27 -5.52
CA GLY A 67 -11.72 17.79 -6.86
C GLY A 67 -11.66 16.71 -7.95
N TRP A 68 -11.85 15.42 -7.62
CA TRP A 68 -11.86 14.34 -8.60
C TRP A 68 -12.76 13.18 -8.17
N GLU A 69 -13.21 12.41 -9.16
CA GLU A 69 -14.02 11.21 -8.95
C GLU A 69 -13.78 10.18 -10.06
N THR A 70 -14.11 8.92 -9.79
CA THR A 70 -14.00 7.83 -10.75
C THR A 70 -15.28 7.03 -10.86
N GLU A 71 -15.68 6.74 -12.09
CA GLU A 71 -16.77 5.81 -12.40
C GLU A 71 -16.21 4.61 -13.16
N TYR A 72 -16.69 3.41 -12.86
CA TYR A 72 -16.27 2.17 -13.53
C TYR A 72 -17.46 1.52 -14.23
N ARG A 73 -17.22 1.01 -15.44
CA ARG A 73 -18.20 0.25 -16.21
C ARG A 73 -17.58 -1.03 -16.73
N ASN A 74 -18.26 -2.15 -16.48
CA ASN A 74 -17.86 -3.43 -17.05
C ASN A 74 -18.22 -3.45 -18.53
N VAL A 75 -17.29 -3.90 -19.35
CA VAL A 75 -17.48 -4.10 -20.80
C VAL A 75 -17.07 -5.53 -21.16
N PRO A 76 -17.54 -6.10 -22.28
CA PRO A 76 -17.07 -7.40 -22.72
C PRO A 76 -15.54 -7.43 -22.83
N GLY A 77 -14.88 -8.26 -22.01
CA GLY A 77 -13.44 -8.45 -22.01
C GLY A 77 -12.63 -7.45 -21.16
N GLY A 78 -13.25 -6.58 -20.36
CA GLY A 78 -12.52 -5.68 -19.47
C GLY A 78 -13.35 -4.66 -18.70
N VAL A 79 -12.66 -3.67 -18.17
CA VAL A 79 -13.25 -2.56 -17.40
C VAL A 79 -12.89 -1.23 -18.05
N MET A 80 -13.88 -0.35 -18.20
CA MET A 80 -13.69 1.06 -18.56
C MET A 80 -13.71 1.90 -17.29
N CYS A 81 -12.72 2.78 -17.14
CA CYS A 81 -12.67 3.78 -16.09
C CYS A 81 -12.87 5.17 -16.69
N LYS A 82 -13.82 5.92 -16.14
CA LYS A 82 -13.98 7.35 -16.37
C LYS A 82 -13.40 8.08 -15.17
N LEU A 83 -12.43 8.96 -15.42
CA LEU A 83 -11.85 9.85 -14.41
C LEU A 83 -12.32 11.28 -14.72
N THR A 84 -13.00 11.87 -13.75
CA THR A 84 -13.51 13.25 -13.81
C THR A 84 -12.72 14.13 -12.86
N SER A 85 -12.41 15.34 -13.31
CA SER A 85 -11.75 16.39 -12.52
C SER A 85 -12.63 17.62 -12.45
N HIS A 86 -12.61 18.28 -11.30
CA HIS A 86 -13.33 19.50 -10.99
C HIS A 86 -12.32 20.56 -10.55
N LYS A 87 -12.21 21.66 -11.32
CA LYS A 87 -11.29 22.76 -10.99
C LYS A 87 -11.83 24.07 -11.54
N ASP A 88 -11.83 25.12 -10.71
CA ASP A 88 -12.23 26.49 -11.07
C ASP A 88 -13.60 26.57 -11.77
N GLY A 89 -14.58 25.82 -11.25
CA GLY A 89 -15.94 25.76 -11.81
C GLY A 89 -16.07 25.02 -13.15
N ARG A 90 -14.99 24.35 -13.61
CA ARG A 90 -14.98 23.52 -14.80
C ARG A 90 -14.88 22.04 -14.43
N THR A 91 -15.55 21.21 -15.22
CA THR A 91 -15.50 19.76 -15.11
C THR A 91 -14.97 19.18 -16.41
N ALA A 92 -13.99 18.28 -16.31
CA ALA A 92 -13.46 17.54 -17.45
C ALA A 92 -13.39 16.06 -17.13
N SER A 93 -13.95 15.22 -18.01
CA SER A 93 -13.91 13.76 -17.90
C SER A 93 -13.09 13.15 -19.05
N LYS A 94 -12.35 12.09 -18.73
CA LYS A 94 -11.62 11.25 -19.70
C LYS A 94 -11.93 9.79 -19.40
N GLU A 95 -11.87 8.94 -20.42
CA GLU A 95 -12.12 7.51 -20.27
C GLU A 95 -11.01 6.67 -20.91
N ASP A 96 -10.66 5.54 -20.29
CA ASP A 96 -9.78 4.52 -20.85
C ASP A 96 -10.13 3.15 -20.26
N GLY A 97 -9.75 2.08 -20.94
CA GLY A 97 -10.10 0.70 -20.57
C GLY A 97 -8.90 -0.12 -20.13
N SER A 98 -9.13 -1.29 -19.54
CA SER A 98 -8.10 -2.33 -19.37
C SER A 98 -8.73 -3.71 -19.53
N PRO A 99 -8.06 -4.64 -20.20
CA PRO A 99 -8.58 -5.99 -20.37
C PRO A 99 -8.49 -6.80 -19.07
N ASP A 100 -9.37 -7.79 -18.93
CA ASP A 100 -9.42 -8.75 -17.81
C ASP A 100 -8.45 -9.94 -18.05
N GLU A 101 -7.15 -9.67 -18.16
CA GLU A 101 -6.15 -10.68 -18.57
C GLU A 101 -5.37 -11.33 -17.42
N SER A 102 -5.57 -10.93 -16.16
CA SER A 102 -4.83 -11.50 -15.03
C SER A 102 -5.33 -12.90 -14.67
N ASP A 103 -4.44 -13.89 -14.61
CA ASP A 103 -4.73 -15.26 -14.17
C ASP A 103 -5.09 -15.41 -12.67
N ILE A 104 -4.83 -14.38 -11.84
CA ILE A 104 -5.05 -14.44 -10.38
C ILE A 104 -6.38 -13.77 -10.01
N GLU A 105 -6.51 -12.46 -10.27
CA GLU A 105 -7.73 -11.69 -10.01
C GLU A 105 -8.03 -10.73 -11.19
N PRO A 106 -8.60 -11.24 -12.31
CA PRO A 106 -8.78 -10.48 -13.55
C PRO A 106 -9.48 -9.14 -13.31
N PHE A 107 -10.62 -9.17 -12.63
CA PHE A 107 -11.46 -8.00 -12.38
C PHE A 107 -10.76 -6.87 -11.62
N LYS A 108 -10.09 -7.19 -10.50
CA LYS A 108 -9.35 -6.19 -9.70
C LYS A 108 -8.18 -5.61 -10.48
N SER A 109 -7.52 -6.45 -11.28
CA SER A 109 -6.42 -6.03 -12.15
C SER A 109 -6.91 -5.07 -13.24
N ALA A 110 -8.09 -5.30 -13.82
CA ALA A 110 -8.66 -4.44 -14.86
C ALA A 110 -9.20 -3.12 -14.30
N ILE A 111 -9.81 -3.09 -13.12
CA ILE A 111 -10.16 -1.84 -12.43
C ILE A 111 -8.89 -1.00 -12.21
N THR A 112 -7.86 -1.60 -11.62
CA THR A 112 -6.60 -0.91 -11.33
C THR A 112 -5.89 -0.47 -12.62
N GLY A 113 -5.91 -1.32 -13.65
CA GLY A 113 -5.31 -1.06 -14.95
C GLY A 113 -6.00 0.09 -15.68
N SER A 114 -7.33 0.09 -15.74
CA SER A 114 -8.12 1.11 -16.43
C SER A 114 -7.95 2.48 -15.75
N PHE A 115 -7.97 2.53 -14.41
CA PHE A 115 -7.68 3.73 -13.64
C PHE A 115 -6.29 4.32 -13.94
N LYS A 116 -5.23 3.50 -13.88
CA LYS A 116 -3.86 3.97 -14.19
C LYS A 116 -3.72 4.42 -15.63
N ARG A 117 -4.39 3.74 -16.56
CA ARG A 117 -4.38 4.08 -17.98
C ARG A 117 -5.04 5.42 -18.23
N VAL A 118 -6.26 5.66 -17.73
CA VAL A 118 -6.95 6.95 -17.91
C VAL A 118 -6.22 8.10 -17.22
N ALA A 119 -5.59 7.86 -16.07
CA ALA A 119 -4.74 8.86 -15.43
C ALA A 119 -3.54 9.24 -16.31
N SER A 120 -2.89 8.26 -16.94
CA SER A 120 -1.77 8.48 -17.87
C SER A 120 -2.22 9.11 -19.20
N SER A 121 -3.21 8.54 -19.88
CA SER A 121 -3.66 8.97 -21.22
C SER A 121 -4.52 10.25 -21.18
N GLY A 122 -5.32 10.42 -20.13
CA GLY A 122 -6.19 11.58 -19.93
C GLY A 122 -5.49 12.78 -19.28
N PHE A 123 -4.74 12.55 -18.19
CA PHE A 123 -4.19 13.61 -17.34
C PHE A 123 -2.66 13.71 -17.37
N GLY A 124 -1.99 12.75 -18.00
CA GLY A 124 -0.53 12.73 -18.13
C GLY A 124 0.21 12.16 -16.92
N ILE A 125 -0.51 11.71 -15.90
CA ILE A 125 0.09 11.19 -14.67
C ILE A 125 0.87 9.92 -14.97
N GLY A 126 2.20 9.96 -14.77
CA GLY A 126 3.08 8.84 -15.06
C GLY A 126 3.30 8.57 -16.56
N ARG A 127 2.80 9.41 -17.46
CA ARG A 127 2.95 9.25 -18.92
C ARG A 127 4.41 9.21 -19.36
N TYR A 128 5.29 9.95 -18.68
CA TYR A 128 6.72 9.98 -18.96
C TYR A 128 7.39 8.60 -18.85
N LEU A 129 6.84 7.67 -18.06
CA LEU A 129 7.37 6.31 -17.93
C LEU A 129 7.30 5.52 -19.24
N TYR A 130 6.34 5.84 -20.11
CA TYR A 130 6.24 5.24 -21.45
C TYR A 130 7.32 5.75 -22.42
N SER A 131 8.02 6.83 -22.06
CA SER A 131 9.15 7.37 -22.82
C SER A 131 10.50 6.86 -22.32
N LEU A 132 10.52 5.93 -21.36
CA LEU A 132 11.73 5.22 -20.97
C LEU A 132 12.13 4.26 -22.09
N ASP A 133 13.43 4.19 -22.35
CA ASP A 133 13.99 3.15 -23.21
C ASP A 133 13.76 1.77 -22.58
N THR A 134 13.85 0.73 -23.42
CA THR A 134 13.78 -0.66 -22.95
C THR A 134 14.80 -0.91 -21.84
N ALA A 135 14.30 -1.23 -20.65
CA ALA A 135 15.14 -1.46 -19.48
C ALA A 135 15.34 -2.96 -19.23
N PHE A 136 16.57 -3.34 -18.94
CA PHE A 136 16.92 -4.66 -18.44
C PHE A 136 17.24 -4.58 -16.95
N ALA A 137 16.92 -5.64 -16.22
CA ALA A 137 17.34 -5.79 -14.84
C ALA A 137 18.86 -5.59 -14.70
N SER A 138 19.28 -4.89 -13.65
CA SER A 138 20.72 -4.61 -13.44
C SER A 138 21.51 -5.90 -13.21
N GLN A 139 20.89 -6.85 -12.51
CA GLN A 139 21.45 -8.15 -12.21
C GLN A 139 20.34 -9.21 -12.20
N CYS A 140 20.66 -10.44 -12.59
CA CYS A 140 19.74 -11.58 -12.54
C CYS A 140 20.46 -12.80 -11.97
N SER A 141 19.72 -13.67 -11.30
CA SER A 141 20.21 -14.86 -10.60
C SER A 141 19.14 -15.95 -10.57
N PHE A 142 19.56 -17.21 -10.46
CA PHE A 142 18.64 -18.33 -10.18
C PHE A 142 18.44 -18.55 -8.67
N SER A 143 19.29 -17.95 -7.83
CA SER A 143 19.18 -17.98 -6.37
C SER A 143 18.70 -16.65 -5.80
N SER A 144 18.03 -16.72 -4.65
CA SER A 144 17.56 -15.55 -3.91
C SER A 144 18.72 -14.69 -3.41
N GLN A 145 18.58 -13.37 -3.53
CA GLN A 145 19.54 -12.39 -3.06
C GLN A 145 18.79 -11.20 -2.44
N SER A 146 19.45 -10.47 -1.54
CA SER A 146 18.85 -9.30 -0.89
C SER A 146 18.55 -8.19 -1.90
N GLY A 147 17.33 -7.64 -1.85
CA GLY A 147 16.87 -6.58 -2.75
C GLY A 147 16.42 -7.06 -4.13
N TYR A 148 16.47 -8.37 -4.41
CA TYR A 148 16.00 -8.92 -5.67
C TYR A 148 14.49 -9.19 -5.61
N GLU A 149 13.81 -8.92 -6.73
CA GLU A 149 12.44 -9.34 -6.96
C GLU A 149 12.40 -10.76 -7.54
N PHE A 150 11.28 -11.46 -7.32
CA PHE A 150 11.07 -12.81 -7.78
C PHE A 150 10.12 -12.86 -8.97
N HIS A 151 10.53 -13.53 -10.04
CA HIS A 151 9.67 -13.88 -11.16
C HIS A 151 9.55 -15.39 -11.30
N LYS A 152 8.32 -15.90 -11.22
CA LYS A 152 8.02 -17.31 -11.46
C LYS A 152 8.04 -17.59 -12.96
N GLY A 153 8.93 -18.48 -13.40
CA GLY A 153 8.97 -18.95 -14.78
C GLY A 153 7.73 -19.76 -15.16
N LYS A 154 7.48 -19.91 -16.46
CA LYS A 154 6.40 -20.77 -16.98
C LYS A 154 6.72 -22.25 -16.72
N PRO A 155 5.75 -23.17 -16.84
CA PRO A 155 6.02 -24.60 -16.74
C PRO A 155 7.17 -25.02 -17.66
N GLY A 156 8.23 -25.60 -17.08
CA GLY A 156 9.45 -26.01 -17.80
C GLY A 156 10.57 -24.96 -17.83
N GLU A 157 10.33 -23.74 -17.34
CA GLU A 157 11.33 -22.68 -17.23
C GLU A 157 11.83 -22.51 -15.79
N LYS A 158 13.08 -22.07 -15.63
CA LYS A 158 13.66 -21.74 -14.31
C LYS A 158 13.08 -20.40 -13.82
N SER A 159 12.71 -20.32 -12.54
CA SER A 159 12.38 -19.04 -11.89
C SER A 159 13.62 -18.15 -11.77
N ILE A 160 13.42 -16.83 -11.86
CA ILE A 160 14.50 -15.85 -11.90
C ILE A 160 14.31 -14.85 -10.76
N TRP A 161 15.38 -14.62 -10.02
CA TRP A 161 15.53 -13.49 -9.12
C TRP A 161 16.23 -12.38 -9.87
N TRP A 162 15.76 -11.14 -9.75
CA TRP A 162 16.31 -10.02 -10.51
C TRP A 162 16.33 -8.73 -9.71
N LEU A 163 17.35 -7.91 -9.93
CA LEU A 163 17.48 -6.58 -9.34
C LEU A 163 16.93 -5.54 -10.33
N PRO A 164 15.87 -4.79 -9.95
CA PRO A 164 15.34 -3.74 -10.81
C PRO A 164 16.41 -2.69 -11.19
N PRO A 165 16.35 -2.13 -12.41
CA PRO A 165 17.27 -1.08 -12.81
C PRO A 165 16.95 0.25 -12.14
N LYS A 166 17.94 1.15 -12.13
CA LYS A 166 17.74 2.53 -11.69
C LYS A 166 17.10 3.36 -12.79
N LEU A 167 16.24 4.30 -12.40
CA LEU A 167 15.67 5.25 -13.34
C LEU A 167 16.74 6.22 -13.87
N PRO A 168 16.65 6.67 -15.12
CA PRO A 168 17.54 7.70 -15.64
C PRO A 168 17.27 9.03 -14.93
N SER A 169 18.29 9.90 -14.84
CA SER A 169 18.21 11.15 -14.08
C SER A 169 17.07 12.07 -14.51
N TRP A 170 16.69 12.07 -15.80
CA TRP A 170 15.58 12.89 -16.27
C TRP A 170 14.20 12.39 -15.80
N ALA A 171 14.07 11.13 -15.41
CA ALA A 171 12.83 10.46 -15.02
C ALA A 171 12.61 10.45 -13.49
N ILE A 172 13.49 11.12 -12.73
CA ILE A 172 13.34 11.33 -11.28
C ILE A 172 13.19 12.83 -10.97
N PRO A 173 12.61 13.21 -9.81
CA PRO A 173 12.41 14.62 -9.47
C PRO A 173 13.75 15.34 -9.31
N GLN A 174 13.80 16.62 -9.69
CA GLN A 174 15.07 17.37 -9.75
C GLN A 174 15.86 17.37 -8.43
N SER A 175 15.15 17.44 -7.30
CA SER A 175 15.73 17.40 -5.94
C SER A 175 16.53 16.11 -5.64
N PHE A 176 16.35 15.05 -6.42
CA PHE A 176 17.03 13.76 -6.25
C PHE A 176 18.05 13.44 -7.36
N ARG A 177 18.27 14.34 -8.33
CA ARG A 177 19.13 14.07 -9.51
C ARG A 177 20.64 14.05 -9.24
N GLY A 178 21.10 14.35 -8.02
CA GLY A 178 22.50 14.55 -7.71
C GLY A 178 23.01 13.69 -6.55
N GLY A 179 23.82 12.67 -6.86
CA GLY A 179 24.82 12.15 -5.95
C GLY A 179 26.19 12.77 -6.26
N SER A 180 26.84 13.35 -5.24
CA SER A 180 28.24 13.82 -5.13
C SER A 180 28.66 15.19 -5.70
N ASN A 181 28.37 16.27 -4.96
CA ASN A 181 29.35 17.07 -4.20
C ASN A 181 28.65 18.33 -3.66
N CYS A 182 28.22 18.31 -2.41
CA CYS A 182 28.02 19.54 -1.65
C CYS A 182 29.21 19.68 -0.70
N THR A 183 30.24 20.40 -1.14
CA THR A 183 30.97 21.26 -0.20
C THR A 183 29.93 22.21 0.37
N ILE A 184 29.42 21.87 1.54
CA ILE A 184 28.68 22.81 2.38
C ILE A 184 29.71 23.84 2.81
N ASN A 185 29.90 24.88 2.00
CA ASN A 185 30.27 26.17 2.55
C ASN A 185 29.11 26.54 3.47
N SER A 186 29.38 26.38 4.76
CA SER A 186 28.53 26.77 5.86
C SER A 186 28.36 28.28 5.82
N ASP A 187 27.43 28.76 5.00
CA ASP A 187 26.80 30.04 5.27
C ASP A 187 25.47 29.79 5.96
N SER A 188 25.40 30.32 7.17
CA SER A 188 24.49 29.87 8.21
C SER A 188 23.26 30.75 8.20
N SER A 189 22.18 30.27 7.63
CA SER A 189 20.85 30.68 8.07
C SER A 189 19.94 29.47 8.14
N LYS A 190 20.21 28.62 9.15
CA LYS A 190 19.33 27.53 9.58
C LYS A 190 17.90 28.08 9.80
N PRO A 191 16.84 27.40 9.37
CA PRO A 191 15.57 27.49 10.07
C PRO A 191 15.82 27.03 11.50
N LYS A 192 15.44 27.85 12.50
CA LYS A 192 15.66 27.58 13.92
C LYS A 192 15.25 26.13 14.25
N ASP A 193 16.18 25.36 14.82
CA ASP A 193 15.90 24.07 15.45
C ASP A 193 14.64 24.22 16.32
N TYR A 194 13.51 23.64 15.89
CA TYR A 194 12.47 23.29 16.84
C TYR A 194 12.98 22.06 17.58
N GLN A 195 13.81 22.30 18.61
CA GLN A 195 14.13 21.27 19.59
C GLN A 195 12.80 20.81 20.20
N MET A 196 12.29 19.66 19.77
CA MET A 196 11.13 19.05 20.42
C MET A 196 11.52 18.79 21.87
N LYS A 197 11.09 19.69 22.78
CA LYS A 197 11.26 19.46 24.21
C LYS A 197 10.55 18.16 24.55
N PRO A 198 11.20 17.22 25.23
CA PRO A 198 10.55 15.99 25.63
C PRO A 198 9.39 16.32 26.59
N ALA A 199 8.25 15.67 26.39
CA ALA A 199 7.04 15.94 27.14
C ALA A 199 7.13 15.51 28.62
N ALA A 200 8.01 14.55 28.91
CA ALA A 200 8.44 14.20 30.25
C ALA A 200 9.82 13.53 30.20
N TYR A 201 10.38 13.26 31.38
CA TYR A 201 11.60 12.50 31.52
C TYR A 201 11.31 11.20 32.27
N CYS A 202 11.98 10.13 31.84
CA CYS A 202 11.94 8.84 32.52
C CYS A 202 12.44 8.99 33.96
N GLU A 203 11.72 8.45 34.93
CA GLU A 203 12.11 8.51 36.35
C GLU A 203 13.43 7.76 36.61
N ASP A 204 13.67 6.64 35.93
CA ASP A 204 14.83 5.78 36.17
C ASP A 204 16.11 6.26 35.48
N CYS A 205 16.00 6.67 34.21
CA CYS A 205 17.16 6.98 33.37
C CYS A 205 17.22 8.42 32.89
N LYS A 206 16.22 9.25 33.27
CA LYS A 206 16.11 10.66 32.90
C LYS A 206 16.15 10.94 31.40
N ALA A 207 15.92 9.92 30.56
CA ALA A 207 15.78 10.08 29.13
C ALA A 207 14.49 10.83 28.80
N GLY A 208 14.55 11.74 27.83
CA GLY A 208 13.37 12.44 27.33
C GLY A 208 12.40 11.47 26.65
N ILE A 209 11.13 11.53 27.01
CA ILE A 209 10.08 10.69 26.45
C ILE A 209 8.96 11.53 25.81
N THR A 210 8.29 10.95 24.82
CA THR A 210 7.16 11.56 24.13
C THR A 210 5.86 11.37 24.92
N ASP A 211 4.84 12.19 24.66
CA ASP A 211 3.53 12.10 25.33
C ASP A 211 2.90 10.70 25.21
N LYS A 212 3.07 10.04 24.06
CA LYS A 212 2.57 8.68 23.83
C LYS A 212 3.23 7.65 24.74
N VAL A 213 4.55 7.76 24.95
CA VAL A 213 5.29 6.83 25.83
C VAL A 213 4.94 7.11 27.29
N LYS A 214 4.73 8.38 27.66
CA LYS A 214 4.31 8.79 29.00
C LYS A 214 2.92 8.24 29.36
N SER A 215 1.92 8.42 28.50
CA SER A 215 0.55 7.95 28.76
C SER A 215 0.50 6.43 28.92
N TYR A 216 1.15 5.70 28.02
CA TYR A 216 1.25 4.24 28.11
C TYR A 216 1.93 3.77 29.40
N SER A 217 3.04 4.41 29.78
CA SER A 217 3.79 4.05 30.99
C SER A 217 3.00 4.31 32.27
N LEU A 218 2.28 5.43 32.36
CA LEU A 218 1.41 5.73 33.50
C LEU A 218 0.25 4.73 33.62
N GLU A 219 -0.33 4.32 32.49
CA GLU A 219 -1.43 3.35 32.50
C GLU A 219 -0.97 1.94 32.93
N LYS A 220 0.18 1.47 32.42
CA LYS A 220 0.65 0.09 32.63
C LYS A 220 1.56 -0.08 33.84
N HIS A 221 2.45 0.87 34.08
CA HIS A 221 3.48 0.80 35.13
C HIS A 221 3.24 1.76 36.28
N LYS A 222 2.23 2.65 36.18
CA LYS A 222 1.93 3.71 37.17
C LYS A 222 3.13 4.63 37.47
N LYS A 223 4.14 4.62 36.61
CA LYS A 223 5.37 5.42 36.66
C LYS A 223 5.69 5.95 35.28
N ILE A 224 6.42 7.06 35.20
CA ILE A 224 6.85 7.66 33.93
C ILE A 224 8.18 7.03 33.50
N LEU A 225 8.12 5.98 32.68
CA LEU A 225 9.28 5.21 32.23
C LEU A 225 9.44 5.26 30.71
N CYS A 226 10.69 5.25 30.24
CA CYS A 226 10.98 5.05 28.84
C CYS A 226 10.82 3.58 28.44
N MET A 227 10.71 3.32 27.13
CA MET A 227 10.51 1.98 26.58
C MET A 227 11.57 0.95 27.03
N ASN A 228 12.79 1.40 27.34
CA ASN A 228 13.87 0.51 27.79
C ASN A 228 13.77 0.18 29.29
N CYS A 229 13.30 1.12 30.12
CA CYS A 229 13.11 0.87 31.55
C CYS A 229 11.84 0.06 31.83
N GLN A 230 10.77 0.25 31.04
CA GLN A 230 9.56 -0.59 31.09
C GLN A 230 9.90 -2.09 30.94
N LYS A 231 10.78 -2.43 30.00
CA LYS A 231 11.23 -3.82 29.77
C LYS A 231 12.02 -4.41 30.94
N LYS A 232 12.71 -3.58 31.73
CA LYS A 232 13.47 -4.01 32.91
C LYS A 232 12.54 -4.27 34.09
N GLU A 233 11.53 -3.44 34.30
CA GLU A 233 10.53 -3.67 35.35
C GLU A 233 9.76 -4.99 35.16
N THR A 234 9.46 -5.38 33.92
CA THR A 234 8.79 -6.67 33.63
C THR A 234 9.63 -7.91 33.89
N SER A 235 10.93 -7.76 34.19
CA SER A 235 11.88 -8.87 34.34
C SER A 235 12.23 -9.23 35.79
N VAL A 236 11.63 -8.56 36.78
CA VAL A 236 11.85 -8.87 38.20
C VAL A 236 10.89 -9.99 38.65
N PRO A 237 11.37 -11.10 39.25
CA PRO A 237 10.51 -12.20 39.70
C PRO A 237 9.81 -11.81 41.01
N TYR A 238 8.48 -11.90 41.04
CA TYR A 238 7.67 -11.60 42.23
C TYR A 238 7.75 -12.74 43.25
N SER A 239 8.44 -12.52 44.37
CA SER A 239 8.27 -13.29 45.60
C SER A 239 7.03 -12.78 46.33
N GLY A 240 5.92 -13.51 46.22
CA GLY A 240 4.72 -13.23 47.00
C GLY A 240 3.64 -14.25 46.72
N ALA A 241 3.33 -15.06 47.73
CA ALA A 241 2.32 -16.09 47.68
C ALA A 241 0.94 -15.51 47.32
N ILE A 242 0.43 -15.88 46.15
CA ILE A 242 -0.98 -15.68 45.79
C ILE A 242 -1.68 -17.01 46.02
N LYS A 243 -2.60 -17.03 47.00
CA LYS A 243 -3.54 -18.14 47.20
C LYS A 243 -4.26 -18.38 45.88
N THR A 244 -4.07 -19.56 45.29
CA THR A 244 -4.77 -20.01 44.09
C THR A 244 -6.26 -20.18 44.41
N LEU A 245 -7.09 -19.32 43.82
CA LEU A 245 -8.49 -19.67 43.54
C LEU A 245 -8.50 -20.52 42.27
N PRO A 246 -9.27 -21.62 42.21
CA PRO A 246 -9.24 -22.53 41.07
C PRO A 246 -9.80 -21.82 39.83
N LYS A 247 -8.95 -21.59 38.82
CA LYS A 247 -9.41 -21.20 37.49
C LYS A 247 -10.09 -22.41 36.86
N LYS A 248 -11.42 -22.36 36.71
CA LYS A 248 -12.13 -23.23 35.75
C LYS A 248 -11.55 -22.98 34.36
N GLY A 249 -10.93 -23.99 33.78
CA GLY A 249 -10.35 -23.94 32.45
C GLY A 249 -11.44 -23.71 31.41
N VAL A 250 -11.20 -22.77 30.49
CA VAL A 250 -11.95 -22.65 29.24
C VAL A 250 -10.93 -22.91 28.14
N ASN A 251 -11.07 -24.04 27.43
CA ASN A 251 -10.27 -24.37 26.27
C ASN A 251 -10.59 -23.37 25.15
N LYS A 252 -9.55 -22.79 24.54
CA LYS A 252 -9.67 -21.74 23.51
C LYS A 252 -10.03 -22.25 22.12
N ASN A 253 -10.25 -23.55 21.96
CA ASN A 253 -10.45 -24.21 20.67
C ASN A 253 -11.84 -24.87 20.55
N GLU A 254 -12.82 -24.47 21.34
CA GLU A 254 -14.17 -25.05 21.29
C GLU A 254 -15.15 -24.12 20.56
N CYS A 255 -16.02 -24.69 19.73
CA CYS A 255 -17.11 -23.97 19.12
C CYS A 255 -17.99 -23.33 20.19
N VAL A 256 -18.33 -22.05 20.03
CA VAL A 256 -19.18 -21.34 21.01
C VAL A 256 -20.53 -22.04 21.21
N ASP A 257 -21.11 -22.57 20.14
CA ASP A 257 -22.47 -23.10 20.11
C ASP A 257 -22.54 -24.58 20.52
N CYS A 258 -21.73 -25.46 19.92
CA CYS A 258 -21.78 -26.90 20.21
C CYS A 258 -20.71 -27.41 21.19
N LYS A 259 -19.76 -26.56 21.59
CA LYS A 259 -18.62 -26.93 22.47
C LYS A 259 -17.67 -28.01 21.94
N GLU A 260 -17.80 -28.40 20.67
CA GLU A 260 -16.84 -29.32 20.03
C GLU A 260 -15.52 -28.63 19.72
N VAL A 261 -14.43 -29.39 19.79
CA VAL A 261 -13.06 -28.89 19.55
C VAL A 261 -12.83 -28.70 18.04
N VAL A 262 -12.49 -27.48 17.64
CA VAL A 262 -12.24 -27.06 16.25
C VAL A 262 -10.74 -27.09 15.97
N THR A 263 -10.31 -27.96 15.04
CA THR A 263 -8.93 -28.06 14.56
C THR A 263 -8.65 -27.03 13.45
N ASP A 264 -7.38 -26.70 13.22
CA ASP A 264 -6.92 -25.59 12.37
C ASP A 264 -7.40 -25.65 10.90
N ASP A 265 -7.77 -26.82 10.39
CA ASP A 265 -8.11 -27.05 8.97
C ASP A 265 -9.49 -26.50 8.55
N VAL A 266 -10.25 -25.90 9.48
CA VAL A 266 -11.62 -25.41 9.25
C VAL A 266 -11.78 -23.93 9.62
N ARG A 267 -10.67 -23.18 9.78
CA ARG A 267 -10.71 -21.76 10.14
C ARG A 267 -10.84 -20.87 8.92
N ASP A 268 -12.06 -20.43 8.64
CA ASP A 268 -12.27 -19.24 7.80
C ASP A 268 -12.44 -18.00 8.69
N THR A 269 -11.53 -17.03 8.54
CA THR A 269 -11.53 -15.74 9.24
C THR A 269 -12.35 -14.66 8.51
N SER A 270 -13.11 -15.01 7.47
CA SER A 270 -13.83 -14.08 6.62
C SER A 270 -15.06 -13.39 7.27
N LEU A 271 -15.54 -13.86 8.43
CA LEU A 271 -16.65 -13.23 9.16
C LEU A 271 -16.16 -12.28 10.26
N ILE A 272 -15.79 -11.06 9.85
CA ILE A 272 -15.14 -10.01 10.68
C ILE A 272 -16.04 -9.46 11.82
N HIS A 273 -17.26 -9.98 12.03
CA HIS A 273 -18.22 -9.40 12.98
C HIS A 273 -18.61 -10.26 14.20
N TYR A 274 -18.03 -11.45 14.40
CA TYR A 274 -18.31 -12.27 15.58
C TYR A 274 -17.05 -12.63 16.38
N LYS A 275 -17.01 -12.24 17.66
CA LYS A 275 -15.96 -12.68 18.60
C LYS A 275 -16.23 -14.12 19.04
N GLY A 276 -15.58 -15.11 18.43
CA GLY A 276 -15.63 -16.53 18.84
C GLY A 276 -15.19 -17.51 17.75
N VAL A 277 -14.80 -18.74 18.13
CA VAL A 277 -14.50 -19.84 17.19
C VAL A 277 -15.80 -20.62 16.93
N PHE A 278 -16.13 -20.89 15.66
CA PHE A 278 -17.33 -21.66 15.26
C PHE A 278 -16.92 -22.84 14.38
N CYS A 279 -17.59 -23.99 14.50
CA CYS A 279 -17.40 -25.12 13.58
C CYS A 279 -18.25 -24.97 12.31
N TYR A 280 -17.90 -25.70 11.26
CA TYR A 280 -18.53 -25.64 9.94
C TYR A 280 -20.04 -25.95 9.97
N ASP A 281 -20.44 -27.02 10.67
CA ASP A 281 -21.84 -27.44 10.78
C ASP A 281 -22.73 -26.42 11.51
N CYS A 282 -22.18 -25.65 12.45
CA CYS A 282 -22.88 -24.56 13.13
C CYS A 282 -22.91 -23.28 12.28
N GLN A 283 -22.03 -23.12 11.30
CA GLN A 283 -22.06 -22.01 10.34
C GLN A 283 -23.14 -22.23 9.28
N GLU A 284 -23.24 -23.43 8.71
CA GLU A 284 -24.24 -23.74 7.66
C GLU A 284 -25.69 -23.69 8.15
N LYS A 285 -25.92 -23.88 9.47
CA LYS A 285 -27.25 -23.78 10.08
C LYS A 285 -27.71 -22.35 10.36
N LYS A 286 -26.84 -21.35 10.17
CA LYS A 286 -27.25 -19.94 10.31
C LYS A 286 -28.02 -19.55 9.04
N PRO A 287 -29.28 -19.09 9.15
CA PRO A 287 -30.01 -18.65 7.97
C PRO A 287 -29.19 -17.55 7.29
N LEU A 288 -28.95 -17.71 6.00
CA LEU A 288 -28.33 -16.73 5.10
C LEU A 288 -29.25 -15.51 5.04
N ARG A 289 -29.22 -14.69 6.09
CA ARG A 289 -30.07 -13.51 6.21
C ARG A 289 -29.46 -12.45 5.30
N GLN A 290 -30.05 -12.35 4.12
CA GLN A 290 -30.01 -11.24 3.18
C GLN A 290 -29.60 -9.91 3.85
N VAL A 291 -28.37 -9.44 3.58
CA VAL A 291 -27.91 -8.08 3.91
C VAL A 291 -27.87 -7.21 2.65
N ILE A 292 -28.73 -7.48 1.65
CA ILE A 292 -28.82 -6.68 0.41
C ILE A 292 -30.23 -6.09 0.17
N GLN A 293 -31.18 -6.24 1.08
CA GLN A 293 -32.55 -5.75 0.80
C GLN A 293 -33.20 -5.02 1.96
N GLN A 294 -32.58 -3.93 2.41
CA GLN A 294 -33.33 -2.95 3.21
C GLN A 294 -32.71 -1.54 3.27
N TRP A 295 -32.20 -1.02 2.15
CA TRP A 295 -32.10 0.45 1.94
C TRP A 295 -32.69 0.79 0.56
N GLU A 296 -33.77 1.58 0.62
CA GLU A 296 -34.38 2.41 -0.44
C GLU A 296 -35.30 1.76 -1.51
N LEU A 297 -36.52 1.43 -1.08
CA LEU A 297 -37.72 1.79 -1.84
C LEU A 297 -38.76 2.36 -0.87
N GLU A 298 -38.54 3.59 -0.42
CA GLU A 298 -39.65 4.46 -0.02
C GLU A 298 -40.00 5.34 -1.23
N PRO A 299 -41.26 5.37 -1.69
CA PRO A 299 -41.66 6.36 -2.68
C PRO A 299 -41.50 7.75 -2.06
N LYS A 300 -40.68 8.59 -2.70
CA LYS A 300 -40.60 10.02 -2.37
C LYS A 300 -41.99 10.64 -2.60
N GLU A 301 -42.74 10.86 -1.53
CA GLU A 301 -43.81 11.85 -1.55
C GLU A 301 -43.16 13.22 -1.75
N ASN A 302 -43.52 13.89 -2.84
CA ASN A 302 -43.12 15.27 -3.10
C ASN A 302 -43.69 16.18 -2.00
N PRO A 303 -42.87 17.04 -1.35
CA PRO A 303 -43.43 18.08 -0.50
C PRO A 303 -44.15 19.11 -1.38
N VAL A 304 -45.47 19.18 -1.19
CA VAL A 304 -46.31 20.27 -1.68
C VAL A 304 -45.96 21.53 -0.89
N TYR A 305 -45.42 22.55 -1.57
CA TYR A 305 -45.30 23.88 -0.99
C TYR A 305 -46.67 24.57 -1.04
N PRO A 306 -47.18 25.15 0.06
CA PRO A 306 -48.41 25.93 0.02
C PRO A 306 -48.22 27.18 -0.85
N VAL A 307 -49.25 27.47 -1.64
CA VAL A 307 -49.38 28.59 -2.59
C VAL A 307 -49.44 29.93 -1.88
#